data_AF-A0A957X075-F1
#
_entry.id   AF-A0A957X075-F1
#
_cell.length_a   1.000
_cell.length_b   1.000
_cell.length_c   1.000
_cell.angle_alpha   90.00
_cell.angle_beta   90.00
_cell.angle_gamma   90.00
#
_symmetry.space_group_name_H-M   'P 1'
#
loop_
_entity.id
_entity.type
_entity.pdbx_description
1 polymer ?
#
loop_
_entity_poly.entity_id
_entity_poly.type
_entity_poly.pdbx_seq_one_letter_code
_entity_poly.pdbx_strand_id
1 'polypeptide(L)'
;SHASYFQSGEYLTELELAIFAPLTRLFEQVRSVWRTRLRQYEGDDFGEDEQHRSTIFRIPFVDYARGDGLVIGPGQHCEWGEPRLLNPTPPWVSMYRGLWGLYTQDPFAGEDAPAGPMYNRDGTVRRAWYDPVGWAGLDKVTPTDEVAERVEEEKERIRDRQVQTRTTVDEMAAELQRLGVQAAAMRTQPHLYKPYLAHQERMKELSQEINTLRAQLAADEALLDALSYYADQLRAGADPEPLRSHLQRAHRPVSDETLRAGLLAEYWAAISVGLLMLIFLALITIGRQYLALGLLMMIALYAFIEAGFRGRLIRFVTSVTISTAVLSALVLAYEYFWEIVETGVLVMGIYILWENLRELVRR
;
A
#
# COMPACT_ATOMS: atom_id res chain seq x y z
N SER A 1 -6.34 -23.57 9.52
CA SER A 1 -6.72 -22.16 9.71
C SER A 1 -5.93 -21.33 8.72
N HIS A 2 -6.56 -20.82 7.68
CA HIS A 2 -5.91 -19.80 6.86
C HIS A 2 -5.75 -18.54 7.73
N ALA A 3 -4.58 -17.92 7.70
CA ALA A 3 -4.39 -16.62 8.34
C ALA A 3 -5.42 -15.66 7.73
N SER A 4 -6.24 -15.01 8.56
CA SER A 4 -7.31 -14.12 8.12
C SER A 4 -6.76 -12.97 7.27
N TYR A 5 -6.80 -13.13 5.94
CA TYR A 5 -6.55 -12.07 4.96
C TYR A 5 -7.85 -11.49 4.43
N PHE A 6 -8.89 -11.36 5.27
CA PHE A 6 -10.19 -10.88 4.83
C PHE A 6 -10.32 -9.37 5.06
N GLN A 7 -10.60 -8.62 3.99
CA GLN A 7 -11.01 -7.22 4.11
C GLN A 7 -12.52 -7.11 4.41
N SER A 8 -12.94 -5.95 4.93
CA SER A 8 -14.38 -5.67 5.12
C SER A 8 -15.11 -5.72 3.77
N GLY A 9 -16.11 -6.61 3.64
CA GLY A 9 -16.84 -6.85 2.39
C GLY A 9 -16.35 -8.05 1.57
N GLU A 10 -15.24 -8.70 1.96
CA GLU A 10 -14.79 -9.94 1.35
C GLU A 10 -15.37 -11.14 2.09
N TYR A 11 -16.53 -11.58 1.60
CA TYR A 11 -17.21 -12.80 2.08
C TYR A 11 -17.07 -13.94 1.08
N LEU A 12 -16.14 -13.84 0.13
CA LEU A 12 -16.08 -14.76 -0.99
C LEU A 12 -14.62 -14.97 -1.37
N THR A 13 -14.05 -16.11 -0.97
CA THR A 13 -12.67 -16.43 -1.34
C THR A 13 -12.66 -17.08 -2.72
N GLU A 14 -11.63 -16.79 -3.50
CA GLU A 14 -11.67 -16.97 -4.94
C GLU A 14 -10.57 -17.94 -5.38
N LEU A 15 -10.94 -19.15 -5.84
CA LEU A 15 -10.00 -20.14 -6.38
C LEU A 15 -9.57 -19.77 -7.81
N GLU A 16 -8.26 -19.67 -8.04
CA GLU A 16 -7.70 -19.37 -9.37
C GLU A 16 -7.64 -20.61 -10.26
N LEU A 17 -8.34 -20.56 -11.41
CA LEU A 17 -8.19 -21.57 -12.45
C LEU A 17 -7.00 -21.19 -13.36
N ALA A 18 -5.86 -21.87 -13.16
CA ALA A 18 -4.58 -21.60 -13.85
C ALA A 18 -4.66 -21.65 -15.39
N ILE A 19 -5.69 -22.26 -15.97
CA ILE A 19 -5.89 -22.45 -17.41
C ILE A 19 -6.11 -21.10 -18.14
N PHE A 20 -6.55 -20.05 -17.44
CA PHE A 20 -6.87 -18.73 -18.02
C PHE A 20 -5.83 -17.64 -17.75
N ALA A 21 -4.70 -17.97 -17.14
CA ALA A 21 -3.60 -17.05 -16.84
C ALA A 21 -3.02 -16.24 -18.03
N PRO A 22 -2.99 -16.72 -19.30
CA PRO A 22 -2.49 -15.89 -20.39
C PRO A 22 -3.46 -14.78 -20.82
N LEU A 23 -4.77 -14.99 -20.68
CA LEU A 23 -5.82 -14.02 -21.04
C LEU A 23 -5.88 -12.85 -20.04
N THR A 24 -5.68 -13.13 -18.76
CA THR A 24 -5.69 -12.10 -17.70
C THR A 24 -4.52 -11.13 -17.82
N ARG A 25 -3.33 -11.60 -18.20
CA ARG A 25 -2.15 -10.76 -18.45
C ARG A 25 -2.35 -9.75 -19.58
N LEU A 26 -3.09 -10.14 -20.63
CA LEU A 26 -3.35 -9.28 -21.78
C LEU A 26 -4.35 -8.16 -21.42
N PHE A 27 -5.35 -8.47 -20.59
CA PHE A 27 -6.28 -7.49 -20.02
C PHE A 27 -5.61 -6.52 -19.03
N GLU A 28 -4.68 -7.01 -18.21
CA GLU A 28 -3.91 -6.18 -17.28
C GLU A 28 -3.02 -5.15 -18.00
N GLN A 29 -2.40 -5.54 -19.13
CA GLN A 29 -1.62 -4.62 -19.96
C GLN A 29 -2.47 -3.51 -20.59
N VAL A 30 -3.68 -3.84 -21.06
CA VAL A 30 -4.60 -2.82 -21.60
C VAL A 30 -5.07 -1.88 -20.49
N ARG A 31 -5.37 -2.41 -19.31
CA ARG A 31 -5.84 -1.63 -18.16
C ARG A 31 -4.74 -0.74 -17.56
N SER A 32 -3.50 -1.20 -17.51
CA SER A 32 -2.37 -0.41 -17.01
C SER A 32 -2.09 0.79 -17.92
N VAL A 33 -2.06 0.58 -19.25
CA VAL A 33 -1.92 1.66 -20.23
C VAL A 33 -3.03 2.70 -20.09
N TRP A 34 -4.25 2.28 -19.76
CA TRP A 34 -5.38 3.17 -19.53
C TRP A 34 -5.29 3.95 -18.22
N ARG A 35 -4.94 3.30 -17.09
CA ARG A 35 -4.71 3.97 -15.79
C ARG A 35 -3.62 5.03 -15.89
N THR A 36 -2.53 4.72 -16.58
CA THR A 36 -1.38 5.62 -16.70
C THR A 36 -1.66 6.81 -17.65
N ARG A 37 -2.51 6.64 -18.68
CA ARG A 37 -2.79 7.72 -19.65
C ARG A 37 -4.01 8.60 -19.34
N LEU A 38 -5.03 8.10 -18.64
CA LEU A 38 -6.29 8.84 -18.45
C LEU A 38 -6.49 9.47 -17.06
N ARG A 39 -5.57 9.28 -16.10
CA ARG A 39 -5.51 10.00 -14.81
C ARG A 39 -6.89 10.26 -14.15
N GLN A 40 -7.79 9.28 -14.23
CA GLN A 40 -9.10 9.36 -13.61
C GLN A 40 -9.00 8.87 -12.16
N TYR A 41 -9.31 9.80 -11.26
CA TYR A 41 -9.40 9.70 -9.81
C TYR A 41 -8.08 9.55 -9.04
N GLU A 42 -7.49 10.71 -8.74
CA GLU A 42 -6.73 10.97 -7.53
C GLU A 42 -7.76 11.21 -6.41
N GLY A 43 -7.97 10.21 -5.55
CA GLY A 43 -8.96 10.25 -4.48
C GLY A 43 -9.14 8.88 -3.83
N ASP A 44 -8.40 8.70 -2.74
CA ASP A 44 -8.34 7.57 -1.80
C ASP A 44 -7.51 6.31 -2.14
N ASP A 45 -6.68 5.98 -1.14
CA ASP A 45 -5.79 4.84 -0.92
C ASP A 45 -4.53 4.70 -1.80
N PHE A 46 -3.51 5.46 -1.39
CA PHE A 46 -2.12 5.07 -1.60
C PHE A 46 -1.79 3.85 -0.73
N GLY A 47 -1.61 2.70 -1.39
CA GLY A 47 -0.87 1.54 -0.86
C GLY A 47 -1.76 0.41 -0.38
N GLU A 48 -2.17 -0.49 -1.30
CA GLU A 48 -2.50 -1.91 -1.06
C GLU A 48 -3.08 -2.63 -2.33
N ASP A 49 -3.14 -1.96 -3.48
CA ASP A 49 -3.80 -2.49 -4.69
C ASP A 49 -2.86 -3.25 -5.67
N GLU A 50 -1.66 -3.67 -5.25
CA GLU A 50 -0.72 -4.42 -6.13
C GLU A 50 -1.01 -5.93 -6.24
N GLN A 51 -1.90 -6.50 -5.42
CA GLN A 51 -2.16 -7.95 -5.45
C GLN A 51 -3.45 -8.38 -6.16
N HIS A 52 -4.30 -7.44 -6.59
CA HIS A 52 -5.59 -7.79 -7.17
C HIS A 52 -5.53 -7.90 -8.70
N ARG A 53 -4.96 -9.01 -9.17
CA ARG A 53 -5.11 -9.50 -10.55
C ARG A 53 -6.59 -9.64 -10.89
N SER A 54 -7.02 -9.06 -12.00
CA SER A 54 -8.41 -9.16 -12.47
C SER A 54 -8.63 -10.52 -13.14
N THR A 55 -9.11 -11.50 -12.38
CA THR A 55 -9.42 -12.86 -12.86
C THR A 55 -10.92 -13.01 -13.14
N ILE A 56 -11.27 -13.44 -14.36
CA ILE A 56 -12.62 -13.33 -14.96
C ILE A 56 -13.57 -14.46 -14.53
N PHE A 57 -13.09 -15.58 -13.98
CA PHE A 57 -13.92 -16.69 -13.55
C PHE A 57 -13.41 -17.30 -12.24
N ARG A 58 -14.24 -17.24 -11.19
CA ARG A 58 -13.94 -17.72 -9.82
C ARG A 58 -15.17 -18.45 -9.26
N ILE A 59 -14.95 -19.56 -8.53
CA ILE A 59 -16.01 -20.32 -7.85
C ILE A 59 -16.25 -19.65 -6.49
N PRO A 60 -17.47 -19.15 -6.20
CA PRO A 60 -17.79 -18.55 -4.92
C PRO A 60 -17.80 -19.59 -3.78
N PHE A 61 -17.05 -19.36 -2.70
CA PHE A 61 -17.34 -19.96 -1.40
C PHE A 61 -17.27 -18.89 -0.30
N VAL A 62 -18.19 -18.96 0.66
CA VAL A 62 -18.34 -17.95 1.71
C VAL A 62 -17.65 -18.42 2.99
N ASP A 63 -16.76 -17.58 3.52
CA ASP A 63 -16.10 -17.80 4.82
C ASP A 63 -16.48 -16.65 5.77
N TYR A 64 -16.92 -16.96 6.98
CA TYR A 64 -17.41 -15.97 7.95
C TYR A 64 -16.51 -15.91 9.18
N ALA A 65 -15.97 -14.72 9.49
CA ALA A 65 -15.29 -14.45 10.76
C ALA A 65 -16.31 -14.16 11.89
N ARG A 66 -17.17 -15.15 12.18
CA ARG A 66 -18.27 -15.02 13.16
C ARG A 66 -17.77 -14.97 14.61
N GLY A 67 -16.59 -15.54 14.89
CA GLY A 67 -15.99 -15.53 16.23
C GLY A 67 -16.71 -16.41 17.26
N ASP A 68 -17.61 -17.29 16.82
CA ASP A 68 -18.34 -18.29 17.63
C ASP A 68 -17.58 -19.63 17.75
N GLY A 69 -16.33 -19.67 17.30
CA GLY A 69 -15.44 -20.81 17.45
C GLY A 69 -15.02 -21.06 18.90
N LEU A 70 -14.27 -22.14 19.11
CA LEU A 70 -13.71 -22.47 20.42
C LEU A 70 -12.81 -21.33 20.92
N VAL A 71 -13.21 -20.71 22.03
CA VAL A 71 -12.40 -19.68 22.68
C VAL A 71 -11.41 -20.36 23.62
N ILE A 72 -10.12 -20.10 23.38
CA ILE A 72 -9.04 -20.58 24.23
C ILE A 72 -8.46 -19.38 24.97
N GLY A 73 -8.43 -19.42 26.31
CA GLY A 73 -7.85 -18.34 27.10
C GLY A 73 -8.24 -18.36 28.58
N PRO A 74 -7.73 -17.39 29.37
CA PRO A 74 -8.03 -17.33 30.80
C PRO A 74 -9.54 -17.16 31.03
N GLY A 75 -10.12 -18.00 31.89
CA GLY A 75 -11.56 -17.96 32.19
C GLY A 75 -12.47 -18.49 31.08
N GLN A 76 -11.92 -19.20 30.09
CA GLN A 76 -12.68 -19.87 29.03
C GLN A 76 -12.77 -21.37 29.29
N HIS A 77 -13.66 -22.06 28.58
CA HIS A 77 -13.81 -23.52 28.71
C HIS A 77 -12.51 -24.28 28.37
N CYS A 78 -11.69 -23.74 27.46
CA CYS A 78 -10.34 -24.21 27.20
C CYS A 78 -9.34 -23.16 27.67
N GLU A 79 -8.65 -23.43 28.76
CA GLU A 79 -7.60 -22.53 29.25
C GLU A 79 -6.28 -22.75 28.50
N TRP A 80 -5.41 -21.75 28.56
CA TRP A 80 -4.02 -21.93 28.17
C TRP A 80 -3.36 -22.98 29.07
N GLY A 81 -2.63 -23.90 28.46
CA GLY A 81 -1.68 -24.72 29.23
C GLY A 81 -0.57 -23.84 29.81
N GLU A 82 0.18 -24.41 30.76
CA GLU A 82 1.39 -23.77 31.29
C GLU A 82 2.37 -23.43 30.14
N PRO A 83 2.77 -22.15 29.98
CA PRO A 83 3.76 -21.77 28.97
C PRO A 83 5.08 -22.52 29.21
N ARG A 84 5.58 -23.22 28.20
CA ARG A 84 6.85 -23.97 28.28
C ARG A 84 7.91 -23.29 27.42
N LEU A 85 8.99 -22.85 28.06
CA LEU A 85 10.15 -22.34 27.36
C LEU A 85 10.92 -23.51 26.72
N LEU A 86 11.11 -23.46 25.40
CA LEU A 86 11.89 -24.45 24.67
C LEU A 86 13.40 -24.14 24.78
N ASN A 87 13.95 -24.24 25.98
CA ASN A 87 15.36 -24.01 26.26
C ASN A 87 15.95 -25.10 27.20
N PRO A 88 16.88 -25.95 26.73
CA PRO A 88 17.43 -25.99 25.38
C PRO A 88 16.40 -26.48 24.35
N THR A 89 16.55 -26.06 23.10
CA THR A 89 15.62 -26.42 22.02
C THR A 89 15.67 -27.93 21.75
N PRO A 90 14.54 -28.66 21.84
CA PRO A 90 14.51 -30.11 21.66
C PRO A 90 15.03 -30.57 20.27
N PRO A 91 15.67 -31.75 20.16
CA PRO A 91 16.23 -32.24 18.89
C PRO A 91 15.21 -32.35 17.74
N TRP A 92 13.96 -32.70 18.02
CA TRP A 92 12.92 -32.81 16.99
C TRP A 92 12.53 -31.45 16.39
N VAL A 93 12.85 -30.34 17.07
CA VAL A 93 12.71 -28.97 16.56
C VAL A 93 13.99 -28.55 15.84
N SER A 94 15.13 -28.69 16.50
CA SER A 94 16.41 -28.13 16.03
C SER A 94 17.08 -28.92 14.91
N MET A 95 16.81 -30.22 14.80
CA MET A 95 17.40 -31.10 13.78
C MET A 95 16.48 -31.38 12.59
N TYR A 96 15.19 -31.05 12.69
CA TYR A 96 14.21 -31.37 11.65
C TYR A 96 14.10 -30.24 10.61
N ARG A 97 14.61 -30.48 9.39
CA ARG A 97 14.56 -29.51 8.27
C ARG A 97 13.57 -29.90 7.15
N GLY A 98 12.78 -30.95 7.37
CA GLY A 98 11.84 -31.46 6.38
C GLY A 98 10.48 -30.74 6.39
N LEU A 99 9.56 -31.27 5.59
CA LEU A 99 8.16 -30.86 5.57
C LEU A 99 7.31 -31.81 6.42
N TRP A 100 6.56 -31.24 7.36
CA TRP A 100 5.60 -31.96 8.19
C TRP A 100 4.34 -32.31 7.41
N GLY A 101 3.89 -33.56 7.54
CA GLY A 101 2.65 -34.03 6.93
C GLY A 101 2.85 -34.78 5.61
N LEU A 102 1.73 -35.14 4.99
CA LEU A 102 1.70 -35.91 3.76
C LEU A 102 2.00 -35.00 2.56
N TYR A 103 3.07 -35.29 1.82
CA TYR A 103 3.30 -34.69 0.52
C TYR A 103 2.44 -35.39 -0.52
N THR A 104 1.33 -34.77 -0.91
CA THR A 104 0.30 -35.37 -1.77
C THR A 104 0.71 -35.49 -3.24
N GLN A 105 1.86 -34.93 -3.65
CA GLN A 105 2.36 -34.96 -5.03
C GLN A 105 1.28 -34.56 -6.04
N ASP A 106 0.43 -33.60 -5.69
CA ASP A 106 -0.67 -33.17 -6.56
C ASP A 106 -0.09 -32.63 -7.88
N PRO A 107 -0.52 -33.12 -9.07
CA PRO A 107 -0.09 -32.60 -10.36
C PRO A 107 -0.29 -31.09 -10.55
N PHE A 108 -1.13 -30.44 -9.74
CA PHE A 108 -1.32 -28.98 -9.76
C PHE A 108 -0.30 -28.21 -8.90
N ALA A 109 0.55 -28.89 -8.13
CA ALA A 109 1.67 -28.34 -7.33
C ALA A 109 1.34 -27.08 -6.51
N GLY A 110 0.08 -26.92 -6.09
CA GLY A 110 -0.41 -25.69 -5.49
C GLY A 110 0.13 -25.46 -4.08
N GLU A 111 0.31 -26.53 -3.30
CA GLU A 111 0.75 -26.43 -1.91
C GLU A 111 1.68 -27.58 -1.50
N ASP A 112 2.90 -27.24 -1.08
CA ASP A 112 3.79 -28.16 -0.37
C ASP A 112 3.32 -28.38 1.08
N ALA A 113 3.66 -29.54 1.64
CA ALA A 113 3.50 -29.80 3.06
C ALA A 113 4.13 -28.67 3.92
N PRO A 114 3.54 -28.31 5.08
CA PRO A 114 4.07 -27.24 5.93
C PRO A 114 5.48 -27.59 6.40
N ALA A 115 6.41 -26.64 6.34
CA ALA A 115 7.75 -26.86 6.90
C ALA A 115 7.71 -26.97 8.43
N GLY A 116 8.67 -27.68 9.01
CA GLY A 116 8.82 -27.83 10.45
C GLY A 116 8.87 -26.50 11.24
N PRO A 117 8.85 -26.57 12.57
CA PRO A 117 8.66 -25.39 13.44
C PRO A 117 9.80 -24.38 13.36
N MET A 118 11.05 -24.82 13.20
CA MET A 118 12.24 -23.96 13.21
C MET A 118 12.72 -23.52 11.83
N TYR A 119 12.50 -24.33 10.80
CA TYR A 119 13.03 -24.08 9.46
C TYR A 119 11.92 -23.85 8.44
N ASN A 120 12.19 -22.99 7.46
CA ASN A 120 11.36 -22.77 6.29
C ASN A 120 11.47 -23.97 5.31
N ARG A 121 10.65 -23.95 4.25
CA ARG A 121 10.66 -25.01 3.22
C ARG A 121 12.02 -25.14 2.50
N ASP A 122 12.77 -24.05 2.42
CA ASP A 122 14.13 -24.00 1.84
C ASP A 122 15.24 -24.37 2.85
N GLY A 123 14.88 -24.75 4.08
CA GLY A 123 15.82 -25.11 5.14
C GLY A 123 16.47 -23.92 5.86
N THR A 124 16.13 -22.68 5.52
CA THR A 124 16.55 -21.48 6.26
C THR A 124 15.85 -21.40 7.61
N VAL A 125 16.48 -20.75 8.60
CA VAL A 125 15.86 -20.57 9.93
C VAL A 125 14.70 -19.59 9.80
N ARG A 126 13.55 -19.94 10.38
CA ARG A 126 12.38 -19.05 10.44
C ARG A 126 12.70 -17.82 11.29
N ARG A 127 12.30 -16.65 10.81
CA ARG A 127 12.45 -15.37 11.53
C ARG A 127 11.96 -15.43 12.97
N ALA A 128 10.81 -16.07 13.21
CA ALA A 128 10.24 -16.24 14.55
C ALA A 128 11.17 -16.91 15.59
N TRP A 129 12.25 -17.59 15.17
CA TRP A 129 13.19 -18.25 16.08
C TRP A 129 14.42 -17.42 16.42
N TYR A 130 14.92 -16.58 15.51
CA TYR A 130 16.09 -15.72 15.77
C TYR A 130 15.70 -14.26 16.01
N ASP A 131 14.50 -13.86 15.61
CA ASP A 131 13.91 -12.54 15.74
C ASP A 131 12.39 -12.69 16.01
N PRO A 132 12.01 -13.17 17.21
CA PRO A 132 10.62 -13.48 17.55
C PRO A 132 9.70 -12.26 17.61
N VAL A 133 10.28 -11.07 17.81
CA VAL A 133 9.54 -9.82 18.05
C VAL A 133 9.77 -8.75 17.00
N GLY A 134 10.78 -8.89 16.14
CA GLY A 134 11.09 -7.88 15.12
C GLY A 134 10.08 -7.85 13.98
N TRP A 135 9.22 -8.87 13.81
CA TRP A 135 8.06 -8.75 12.90
C TRP A 135 7.06 -7.70 13.40
N ALA A 136 6.94 -7.52 14.72
CA ALA A 136 6.11 -6.51 15.35
C ALA A 136 6.87 -5.17 15.51
N GLY A 137 8.15 -5.12 15.14
CA GLY A 137 8.98 -3.93 15.27
C GLY A 137 9.23 -3.52 16.73
N LEU A 138 9.09 -4.45 17.69
CA LEU A 138 9.30 -4.15 19.11
C LEU A 138 10.71 -3.69 19.42
N ASP A 139 11.70 -3.98 18.57
CA ASP A 139 13.07 -3.46 18.70
C ASP A 139 13.13 -1.92 18.66
N LYS A 140 12.09 -1.27 18.16
CA LYS A 140 11.97 0.20 18.10
C LYS A 140 11.29 0.79 19.34
N VAL A 141 10.72 -0.05 20.19
CA VAL A 141 9.92 0.35 21.35
C VAL A 141 10.72 0.05 22.60
N THR A 142 11.01 1.09 23.38
CA THR A 142 11.69 0.92 24.66
C THR A 142 10.73 0.24 25.67
N PRO A 143 11.19 -0.79 26.41
CA PRO A 143 10.42 -1.39 27.50
C PRO A 143 9.98 -0.35 28.51
N THR A 144 8.74 -0.46 29.03
CA THR A 144 8.12 0.56 29.90
C THR A 144 8.99 0.95 31.11
N ASP A 145 9.67 -0.03 31.70
CA ASP A 145 10.58 0.15 32.85
C ASP A 145 11.89 0.88 32.48
N GLU A 146 12.32 0.81 31.22
CA GLU A 146 13.52 1.48 30.72
C GLU A 146 13.23 2.85 30.06
N VAL A 147 11.97 3.18 29.74
CA VAL A 147 11.63 4.41 28.98
C VAL A 147 12.18 5.66 29.65
N ALA A 148 12.03 5.79 30.97
CA ALA A 148 12.47 6.97 31.70
C ALA A 148 14.01 7.15 31.63
N GLU A 149 14.76 6.06 31.73
CA GLU A 149 16.22 6.06 31.61
C GLU A 149 16.65 6.46 30.19
N ARG A 150 16.07 5.83 29.16
CA ARG A 150 16.40 6.14 27.76
C ARG A 150 16.08 7.59 27.37
N VAL A 151 15.03 8.18 27.93
CA VAL A 151 14.68 9.59 27.69
C VAL A 151 15.76 10.53 28.27
N GLU A 152 16.28 10.24 29.47
CA GLU A 152 17.36 11.05 30.05
C GLU A 152 18.68 10.87 29.30
N GLU A 153 19.04 9.64 28.91
CA GLU A 153 20.20 9.37 28.04
C GLU A 153 20.12 10.15 26.72
N GLU A 154 18.95 10.17 26.09
CA GLU A 154 18.74 10.88 24.83
C GLU A 154 18.85 12.40 25.02
N LYS A 155 18.37 12.94 26.15
CA LYS A 155 18.54 14.36 26.49
C LYS A 155 20.01 14.72 26.65
N GLU A 156 20.81 13.88 27.32
CA GLU A 156 22.26 14.09 27.45
C GLU A 156 22.95 14.05 26.09
N ARG A 157 22.63 13.05 25.25
CA ARG A 157 23.17 12.93 23.89
C ARG A 157 22.89 14.16 23.03
N ILE A 158 21.68 14.72 23.12
CA ILE A 158 21.31 15.94 22.37
C ILE A 158 22.07 17.16 22.92
N ARG A 159 22.22 17.29 24.25
CA ARG A 159 23.02 18.38 24.85
C ARG A 159 24.48 18.34 24.40
N ASP A 160 25.09 17.16 24.39
CA ASP A 160 26.46 16.98 23.90
C ASP A 160 26.58 17.36 22.42
N ARG A 161 25.61 16.94 21.60
CA ARG A 161 25.53 17.33 20.18
C ARG A 161 25.38 18.85 20.00
N GLN A 162 24.58 19.52 20.83
CA GLN A 162 24.44 20.98 20.79
C GLN A 162 25.76 21.70 21.09
N VAL A 163 26.51 21.23 22.09
CA VAL A 163 27.83 21.80 22.45
C VAL A 163 28.82 21.65 21.29
N GLN A 164 28.88 20.47 20.68
CA GLN A 164 29.73 20.23 19.51
C GLN A 164 29.34 21.12 18.34
N THR A 165 28.04 21.15 18.01
CA THR A 165 27.51 21.95 16.89
C THR A 165 27.74 23.45 17.09
N ARG A 166 27.61 23.95 18.32
CA ARG A 166 27.87 25.35 18.65
C ARG A 166 29.34 25.72 18.45
N THR A 167 30.25 24.85 18.91
CA THR A 167 31.69 25.02 18.68
C THR A 167 32.00 25.10 17.18
N THR A 168 31.44 24.19 16.38
CA THR A 168 31.61 24.20 14.92
C THR A 168 31.05 25.48 14.27
N VAL A 169 29.87 25.94 14.71
CA VAL A 169 29.29 27.20 14.23
C VAL A 169 30.19 28.38 14.54
N ASP A 170 30.78 28.44 15.74
CA ASP A 170 31.67 29.53 16.15
C ASP A 170 32.97 29.53 15.35
N GLU A 171 33.57 28.36 15.08
CA GLU A 171 34.75 28.20 14.24
C GLU A 171 34.50 28.65 12.78
N MET A 172 33.39 28.19 12.20
CA MET A 172 33.00 28.56 10.83
C MET A 172 32.63 30.04 10.73
N ALA A 173 31.98 30.60 11.75
CA ALA A 173 31.65 32.02 11.81
C ALA A 173 32.93 32.88 11.86
N ALA A 174 33.95 32.46 12.62
CA ALA A 174 35.25 33.12 12.65
C ALA A 174 35.95 33.05 11.28
N GLU A 175 35.89 31.90 10.58
CA GLU A 175 36.40 31.78 9.22
C GLU A 175 35.67 32.70 8.23
N LEU A 176 34.34 32.74 8.29
CA LEU A 176 33.52 33.62 7.46
C LEU A 176 33.89 35.09 7.66
N GLN A 177 34.12 35.51 8.90
CA GLN A 177 34.60 36.86 9.22
C GLN A 177 35.99 37.13 8.63
N ARG A 178 36.95 36.19 8.76
CA ARG A 178 38.29 36.31 8.17
C ARG A 178 38.22 36.47 6.64
N LEU A 179 37.42 35.65 5.97
CA LEU A 179 37.21 35.74 4.53
C LEU A 179 36.54 37.06 4.13
N GLY A 180 35.59 37.55 4.93
CA GLY A 180 34.96 38.85 4.73
C GLY A 180 35.96 40.01 4.75
N VAL A 181 36.91 40.00 5.69
CA VAL A 181 37.99 41.00 5.77
C VAL A 181 38.91 40.91 4.55
N GLN A 182 39.31 39.71 4.14
CA GLN A 182 40.17 39.49 2.97
C GLN A 182 39.48 39.94 1.67
N ALA A 183 38.21 39.57 1.48
CA ALA A 183 37.42 39.99 0.32
C ALA A 183 37.25 41.53 0.28
N ALA A 184 37.03 42.17 1.41
CA ALA A 184 36.95 43.63 1.50
C ALA A 184 38.26 44.32 1.08
N ALA A 185 39.42 43.78 1.49
CA ALA A 185 40.72 44.31 1.11
C ALA A 185 41.02 44.15 -0.40
N MET A 186 40.57 43.05 -1.01
CA MET A 186 40.79 42.76 -2.44
C MET A 186 39.88 43.55 -3.40
N ARG A 187 38.73 44.06 -2.91
CA ARG A 187 37.67 44.67 -3.74
C ARG A 187 38.14 45.78 -4.68
N THR A 188 39.16 46.54 -4.30
CA THR A 188 39.66 47.69 -5.08
C THR A 188 40.91 47.38 -5.90
N GLN A 189 41.40 46.14 -5.88
CA GLN A 189 42.66 45.73 -6.49
C GLN A 189 42.39 44.90 -7.77
N PRO A 190 42.63 45.44 -8.98
CA PRO A 190 42.29 44.75 -10.23
C PRO A 190 42.98 43.39 -10.40
N HIS A 191 44.22 43.25 -9.92
CA HIS A 191 45.00 42.01 -9.99
C HIS A 191 44.50 40.91 -9.02
N LEU A 192 43.66 41.26 -8.04
CA LEU A 192 43.07 40.34 -7.06
C LEU A 192 41.60 40.02 -7.33
N TYR A 193 41.08 40.39 -8.50
CA TYR A 193 39.67 40.16 -8.83
C TYR A 193 39.29 38.67 -8.85
N LYS A 194 40.17 37.81 -9.40
CA LYS A 194 39.95 36.36 -9.41
C LYS A 194 39.90 35.73 -8.00
N PRO A 195 40.88 35.96 -7.10
CA PRO A 195 40.79 35.46 -5.73
C PRO A 195 39.63 36.08 -4.93
N TYR A 196 39.26 37.34 -5.22
CA TYR A 196 38.07 37.96 -4.62
C TYR A 196 36.79 37.18 -4.93
N LEU A 197 36.55 36.79 -6.18
CA LEU A 197 35.36 36.00 -6.55
C LEU A 197 35.34 34.63 -5.85
N ALA A 198 36.48 33.95 -5.78
CA ALA A 198 36.59 32.67 -5.07
C ALA A 198 36.26 32.81 -3.57
N HIS A 199 36.70 33.90 -2.93
CA HIS A 199 36.32 34.18 -1.55
C HIS A 199 34.84 34.48 -1.39
N GLN A 200 34.20 35.19 -2.33
CA GLN A 200 32.75 35.43 -2.28
C GLN A 200 31.93 34.14 -2.38
N GLU A 201 32.34 33.23 -3.27
CA GLU A 201 31.70 31.92 -3.41
C GLU A 201 31.84 31.10 -2.12
N ARG A 202 33.07 31.03 -1.57
CA ARG A 202 33.32 30.32 -0.31
C ARG A 202 32.55 30.92 0.88
N MET A 203 32.44 32.24 0.95
CA MET A 203 31.64 32.92 1.98
C MET A 203 30.15 32.55 1.88
N LYS A 204 29.62 32.41 0.66
CA LYS A 204 28.22 32.01 0.44
C LYS A 204 27.98 30.58 0.92
N GLU A 205 28.87 29.65 0.58
CA GLU A 205 28.82 28.26 1.05
C GLU A 205 28.86 28.17 2.57
N LEU A 206 29.88 28.77 3.20
CA LEU A 206 30.03 28.80 4.65
C LEU A 206 28.81 29.41 5.34
N SER A 207 28.24 30.48 4.79
CA SER A 207 27.03 31.08 5.34
C SER A 207 25.82 30.15 5.24
N GLN A 208 25.71 29.34 4.19
CA GLN A 208 24.64 28.35 4.07
C GLN A 208 24.83 27.21 5.06
N GLU A 209 26.05 26.68 5.20
CA GLU A 209 26.38 25.64 6.17
C GLU A 209 26.16 26.11 7.62
N ILE A 210 26.54 27.35 7.96
CA ILE A 210 26.25 27.91 9.29
C ILE A 210 24.74 28.00 9.54
N ASN A 211 23.96 28.37 8.52
CA ASN A 211 22.51 28.46 8.66
C ASN A 211 21.86 27.08 8.87
N THR A 212 22.34 26.02 8.21
CA THR A 212 21.83 24.66 8.44
C THR A 212 22.17 24.16 9.85
N LEU A 213 23.39 24.40 10.34
CA LEU A 213 23.79 24.04 11.70
C LEU A 213 22.99 24.83 12.76
N ARG A 214 22.71 26.12 12.52
CA ARG A 214 21.85 26.92 13.42
C ARG A 214 20.40 26.43 13.42
N ALA A 215 19.87 26.02 12.27
CA ALA A 215 18.54 25.42 12.20
C ALA A 215 18.51 24.08 12.98
N GLN A 216 19.56 23.27 12.89
CA GLN A 216 19.69 22.04 13.66
C GLN A 216 19.75 22.32 15.18
N LEU A 217 20.51 23.32 15.62
CA LEU A 217 20.54 23.74 17.04
C LEU A 217 19.15 24.10 17.57
N ALA A 218 18.37 24.85 16.79
CA ALA A 218 17.01 25.24 17.16
C ALA A 218 16.06 24.03 17.21
N ALA A 219 16.19 23.08 16.28
CA ALA A 219 15.42 21.84 16.30
C ALA A 219 15.78 20.96 17.52
N ASP A 220 17.07 20.88 17.85
CA ASP A 220 17.57 20.16 19.02
C ASP A 220 17.04 20.77 20.32
N GLU A 221 16.94 22.10 20.41
CA GLU A 221 16.37 22.81 21.56
C GLU A 221 14.88 22.49 21.72
N ALA A 222 14.09 22.57 20.64
CA ALA A 222 12.69 22.20 20.66
C ALA A 222 12.45 20.73 21.03
N LEU A 223 13.33 19.83 20.58
CA LEU A 223 13.28 18.41 20.93
C LEU A 223 13.62 18.17 22.42
N LEU A 224 14.60 18.88 22.97
CA LEU A 224 14.92 18.82 24.41
C LEU A 224 13.75 19.27 25.28
N ASP A 225 13.04 20.32 24.87
CA ASP A 225 11.84 20.80 25.58
C ASP A 225 10.72 19.74 25.54
N ALA A 226 10.47 19.13 24.37
CA ALA A 226 9.49 18.06 24.22
C ALA A 226 9.84 16.82 25.05
N LEU A 227 11.11 16.40 25.05
CA LEU A 227 11.59 15.28 25.86
C LEU A 227 11.52 15.59 27.37
N SER A 228 11.74 16.84 27.77
CA SER A 228 11.59 17.25 29.17
C SER A 228 10.13 17.17 29.62
N TYR A 229 9.20 17.68 28.79
CA TYR A 229 7.77 17.54 29.05
C TYR A 229 7.32 16.08 29.12
N TYR A 230 7.83 15.24 28.22
CA TYR A 230 7.55 13.80 28.21
C TYR A 230 8.10 13.09 29.46
N ALA A 231 9.34 13.41 29.87
CA ALA A 231 9.93 12.88 31.10
C ALA A 231 9.10 13.23 32.35
N ASP A 232 8.57 14.46 32.42
CA ASP A 232 7.72 14.89 33.53
C ASP A 232 6.38 14.14 33.56
N GLN A 233 5.80 13.82 32.39
CA GLN A 233 4.60 12.96 32.31
C GLN A 233 4.87 11.54 32.80
N LEU A 234 6.00 10.94 32.40
CA LEU A 234 6.39 9.60 32.85
C LEU A 234 6.57 9.56 34.38
N ARG A 235 7.19 10.60 34.97
CA ARG A 235 7.34 10.73 36.43
C ARG A 235 6.01 10.91 37.14
N ALA A 236 5.03 11.54 36.50
CA ALA A 236 3.66 11.67 37.01
C ALA A 236 2.85 10.37 36.92
N GLY A 237 3.42 9.29 36.37
CA GLY A 237 2.76 7.99 36.22
C GLY A 237 1.77 7.94 35.05
N ALA A 238 1.91 8.84 34.07
CA ALA A 238 1.15 8.74 32.83
C ALA A 238 1.66 7.56 32.00
N ASP A 239 0.73 6.78 31.45
CA ASP A 239 1.08 5.71 30.52
C ASP A 239 1.74 6.32 29.25
N PRO A 240 2.94 5.86 28.85
CA PRO A 240 3.70 6.41 27.73
C PRO A 240 2.91 6.47 26.42
N GLU A 241 2.11 5.43 26.18
CA GLU A 241 1.22 5.32 25.03
C GLU A 241 0.12 4.30 25.34
N PRO A 242 -1.14 4.53 24.92
CA PRO A 242 -2.16 3.49 25.02
C PRO A 242 -1.73 2.25 24.24
N LEU A 243 -1.73 1.07 24.86
CA LEU A 243 -1.28 -0.24 24.31
C LEU A 243 -1.77 -0.59 22.89
N ARG A 244 -2.82 0.07 22.41
CA ARG A 244 -3.49 -0.18 21.13
C ARG A 244 -3.59 1.06 20.24
N SER A 245 -2.87 2.14 20.55
CA SER A 245 -2.83 3.36 19.73
C SER A 245 -2.44 3.06 18.27
N HIS A 246 -1.51 2.12 18.08
CA HIS A 246 -1.02 1.68 16.77
C HIS A 246 -2.06 0.84 15.98
N LEU A 247 -3.10 0.31 16.63
CA LEU A 247 -4.15 -0.48 15.97
C LEU A 247 -5.17 0.44 15.31
N GLN A 248 -4.87 0.91 14.09
CA GLN A 248 -5.81 1.74 13.32
C GLN A 248 -7.04 0.95 12.85
N ARG A 249 -6.86 -0.33 12.49
CA ARG A 249 -7.92 -1.23 12.01
C ARG A 249 -7.92 -2.52 12.84
N ALA A 250 -8.46 -2.46 14.05
CA ALA A 250 -8.63 -3.66 14.85
C ALA A 250 -9.61 -4.62 14.17
N HIS A 251 -9.19 -5.87 13.93
CA HIS A 251 -10.09 -6.90 13.43
C HIS A 251 -11.18 -7.15 14.47
N ARG A 252 -12.42 -6.84 14.14
CA ARG A 252 -13.59 -7.05 14.99
C ARG A 252 -14.45 -8.15 14.37
N PRO A 253 -15.14 -8.95 15.20
CA PRO A 253 -16.12 -9.90 14.68
C PRO A 253 -17.14 -9.18 13.82
N VAL A 254 -17.58 -9.86 12.77
CA VAL A 254 -18.59 -9.35 11.82
C VAL A 254 -19.88 -9.03 12.59
N SER A 255 -20.51 -7.89 12.31
CA SER A 255 -21.74 -7.48 12.99
C SER A 255 -22.94 -8.34 12.57
N ASP A 256 -23.95 -8.46 13.45
CA ASP A 256 -25.15 -9.24 13.15
C ASP A 256 -25.88 -8.78 11.87
N GLU A 257 -25.86 -7.48 11.57
CA GLU A 257 -26.45 -6.93 10.35
C GLU A 257 -25.72 -7.38 9.08
N THR A 258 -24.39 -7.44 9.14
CA THR A 258 -23.56 -7.90 8.01
C THR A 258 -23.63 -9.42 7.84
N LEU A 259 -23.81 -10.19 8.92
CA LEU A 259 -24.10 -11.63 8.85
C LEU A 259 -25.41 -11.92 8.10
N ARG A 260 -26.48 -11.14 8.35
CA ARG A 260 -27.77 -11.32 7.64
C ARG A 260 -27.66 -11.05 6.13
N ALA A 261 -26.90 -10.04 5.74
CA ALA A 261 -26.62 -9.77 4.34
C ALA A 261 -25.77 -10.89 3.71
N GLY A 262 -24.82 -11.45 4.46
CA GLY A 262 -24.03 -12.62 4.05
C GLY A 262 -24.88 -13.85 3.77
N LEU A 263 -25.84 -14.19 4.64
CA LEU A 263 -26.75 -15.31 4.44
C LEU A 263 -27.58 -15.16 3.14
N LEU A 264 -28.06 -13.96 2.82
CA LEU A 264 -28.76 -13.69 1.56
C LEU A 264 -27.83 -13.86 0.35
N ALA A 265 -26.57 -13.44 0.47
CA ALA A 265 -25.57 -13.64 -0.57
C ALA A 265 -25.24 -15.13 -0.77
N GLU A 266 -25.21 -15.93 0.29
CA GLU A 266 -25.01 -17.38 0.24
C GLU A 266 -26.16 -18.09 -0.48
N TYR A 267 -27.41 -17.77 -0.14
CA TYR A 267 -28.58 -18.27 -0.87
C TYR A 267 -28.55 -17.87 -2.34
N TRP A 268 -28.18 -16.61 -2.63
CA TRP A 268 -28.02 -16.15 -4.01
C TRP A 268 -26.93 -16.92 -4.76
N ALA A 269 -25.75 -17.11 -4.16
CA ALA A 269 -24.66 -17.87 -4.77
C ALA A 269 -25.08 -19.32 -5.08
N ALA A 270 -25.81 -19.97 -4.17
CA ALA A 270 -26.30 -21.33 -4.37
C ALA A 270 -27.39 -21.44 -5.47
N ILE A 271 -28.30 -20.47 -5.56
CA ILE A 271 -29.46 -20.52 -6.47
C ILE A 271 -29.15 -19.94 -7.85
N SER A 272 -28.28 -18.93 -7.93
CA SER A 272 -28.05 -18.11 -9.12
C SER A 272 -27.63 -18.92 -10.35
N VAL A 273 -26.74 -19.90 -10.20
CA VAL A 273 -26.28 -20.74 -11.32
C VAL A 273 -27.42 -21.59 -11.88
N GLY A 274 -28.24 -22.19 -11.00
CA GLY A 274 -29.41 -22.97 -11.41
C GLY A 274 -30.47 -22.10 -12.10
N LEU A 275 -30.71 -20.90 -11.55
CA LEU A 275 -31.64 -19.94 -12.12
C LEU A 275 -31.15 -19.43 -13.49
N LEU A 276 -29.85 -19.13 -13.64
CA LEU A 276 -29.23 -18.74 -14.90
C LEU A 276 -29.39 -19.83 -15.96
N MET A 277 -29.16 -21.11 -15.61
CA MET A 277 -29.36 -22.22 -16.54
C MET A 277 -30.82 -22.34 -17.00
N LEU A 278 -31.79 -22.17 -16.09
CA LEU A 278 -33.21 -22.22 -16.43
C LEU A 278 -33.63 -21.04 -17.33
N ILE A 279 -33.17 -19.82 -17.02
CA ILE A 279 -33.42 -18.63 -17.84
C ILE A 279 -32.79 -18.79 -19.22
N PHE A 280 -31.56 -19.29 -19.29
CA PHE A 280 -30.88 -19.57 -20.55
C PHE A 280 -31.63 -20.60 -21.40
N LEU A 281 -32.12 -21.69 -20.78
CA LEU A 281 -32.93 -22.70 -21.45
C LEU A 281 -34.24 -22.10 -22.00
N ALA A 282 -34.92 -21.26 -21.21
CA ALA A 282 -36.11 -20.54 -21.65
C ALA A 282 -35.81 -19.58 -22.82
N LEU A 283 -34.66 -18.91 -22.80
CA LEU A 283 -34.21 -18.00 -23.85
C LEU A 283 -33.99 -18.72 -25.19
N ILE A 284 -33.42 -19.93 -25.15
CA ILE A 284 -33.19 -20.75 -26.35
C ILE A 284 -34.49 -21.32 -26.91
N THR A 285 -35.42 -21.73 -26.04
CA THR A 285 -36.64 -22.42 -26.45
C THR A 285 -37.74 -21.48 -26.91
N ILE A 286 -37.92 -20.33 -26.24
CA ILE A 286 -39.04 -19.40 -26.48
C ILE A 286 -38.52 -18.09 -27.12
N GLY A 287 -37.37 -17.60 -26.67
CA GLY A 287 -36.85 -16.27 -26.98
C GLY A 287 -35.80 -16.22 -28.09
N ARG A 288 -35.78 -17.20 -29.02
CA ARG A 288 -34.65 -17.41 -29.94
C ARG A 288 -34.27 -16.17 -30.77
N GLN A 289 -35.24 -15.33 -31.10
CA GLN A 289 -35.05 -14.07 -31.83
C GLN A 289 -34.35 -12.97 -31.01
N TYR A 290 -34.35 -13.06 -29.68
CA TYR A 290 -33.74 -12.10 -28.76
C TYR A 290 -32.52 -12.67 -28.03
N LEU A 291 -31.93 -13.77 -28.51
CA LEU A 291 -30.84 -14.48 -27.82
C LEU A 291 -29.70 -13.56 -27.40
N ALA A 292 -29.19 -12.73 -28.31
CA ALA A 292 -28.06 -11.86 -28.02
C ALA A 292 -28.39 -10.82 -26.93
N LEU A 293 -29.54 -10.15 -27.06
CA LEU A 293 -29.97 -9.12 -26.11
C LEU A 293 -30.35 -9.73 -24.75
N GLY A 294 -31.03 -10.88 -24.76
CA GLY A 294 -31.40 -11.60 -23.54
C GLY A 294 -30.19 -12.12 -22.76
N LEU A 295 -29.17 -12.62 -23.46
CA LEU A 295 -27.94 -13.11 -22.84
C LEU A 295 -27.13 -11.96 -22.23
N LEU A 296 -27.05 -10.82 -22.93
CA LEU A 296 -26.45 -9.59 -22.40
C LEU A 296 -27.17 -9.11 -21.14
N MET A 297 -28.51 -9.03 -21.17
CA MET A 297 -29.31 -8.61 -20.01
C MET A 297 -29.17 -9.58 -18.82
N MET A 298 -29.10 -10.88 -19.09
CA MET A 298 -28.90 -11.90 -18.08
C MET A 298 -27.55 -11.76 -17.37
N ILE A 299 -26.47 -11.57 -18.13
CA ILE A 299 -25.12 -11.33 -17.58
C ILE A 299 -25.10 -10.02 -16.80
N ALA A 300 -25.69 -8.96 -17.33
CA ALA A 300 -25.74 -7.65 -16.68
C ALA A 300 -26.50 -7.69 -15.35
N LEU A 301 -27.65 -8.39 -15.31
CA LEU A 301 -28.45 -8.55 -14.09
C LEU A 301 -27.70 -9.37 -13.04
N TYR A 302 -27.07 -10.47 -13.44
CA TYR A 302 -26.25 -11.28 -12.55
C TYR A 302 -25.11 -10.45 -11.93
N ALA A 303 -24.36 -9.74 -12.78
CA ALA A 303 -23.24 -8.91 -12.33
C ALA A 303 -23.69 -7.74 -11.45
N PHE A 304 -24.88 -7.17 -11.70
CA PHE A 304 -25.45 -6.11 -10.88
C PHE A 304 -25.82 -6.61 -9.47
N ILE A 305 -26.50 -7.76 -9.39
CA ILE A 305 -26.89 -8.36 -8.11
C ILE A 305 -25.64 -8.77 -7.32
N GLU A 306 -24.66 -9.37 -7.99
CA GLU A 306 -23.37 -9.74 -7.39
C GLU A 306 -22.60 -8.51 -6.89
N ALA A 307 -22.53 -7.42 -7.67
CA ALA A 307 -21.90 -6.17 -7.25
C ALA A 307 -22.61 -5.51 -6.05
N GLY A 308 -23.94 -5.66 -5.98
CA GLY A 308 -24.76 -5.24 -4.84
C GLY A 308 -24.38 -5.98 -3.56
N PHE A 309 -24.36 -7.32 -3.60
CA PHE A 309 -23.96 -8.13 -2.45
C PHE A 309 -22.51 -7.90 -2.02
N ARG A 310 -21.59 -7.60 -2.95
CA ARG A 310 -20.18 -7.30 -2.65
C ARG A 310 -19.93 -5.88 -2.14
N GLY A 311 -20.96 -5.03 -2.00
CA GLY A 311 -20.79 -3.61 -1.63
C GLY A 311 -20.00 -2.80 -2.68
N ARG A 312 -19.84 -3.33 -3.90
CA ARG A 312 -19.07 -2.73 -5.00
C ARG A 312 -19.98 -2.12 -6.07
N LEU A 313 -21.24 -1.85 -5.74
CA LEU A 313 -22.24 -1.29 -6.65
C LEU A 313 -21.73 -0.03 -7.37
N ILE A 314 -21.07 0.86 -6.61
CA ILE A 314 -20.46 2.09 -7.16
C ILE A 314 -19.39 1.75 -8.20
N ARG A 315 -18.46 0.83 -7.90
CA ARG A 315 -17.43 0.39 -8.86
C ARG A 315 -18.04 -0.29 -10.09
N PHE A 316 -19.11 -1.07 -9.91
CA PHE A 316 -19.80 -1.72 -11.03
C PHE A 316 -20.48 -0.72 -11.95
N VAL A 317 -21.25 0.23 -11.41
CA VAL A 317 -21.89 1.30 -12.18
C VAL A 317 -20.84 2.11 -12.94
N THR A 318 -19.74 2.46 -12.29
CA THR A 318 -18.62 3.15 -12.93
C THR A 318 -18.02 2.30 -14.06
N SER A 319 -17.78 1.00 -13.84
CA SER A 319 -17.24 0.11 -14.87
C SER A 319 -18.19 -0.02 -16.07
N VAL A 320 -19.50 -0.21 -15.84
CA VAL A 320 -20.50 -0.31 -16.91
C VAL A 320 -20.57 0.99 -17.69
N THR A 321 -20.55 2.14 -17.00
CA THR A 321 -20.55 3.46 -17.63
C THR A 321 -19.32 3.64 -18.53
N ILE A 322 -18.14 3.29 -18.03
CA ILE A 322 -16.90 3.34 -18.80
C ILE A 322 -16.95 2.39 -20.00
N SER A 323 -17.36 1.13 -19.81
CA SER A 323 -17.47 0.17 -20.92
C SER A 323 -18.45 0.63 -21.99
N THR A 324 -19.58 1.20 -21.58
CA THR A 324 -20.58 1.75 -22.51
C THR A 324 -20.05 2.99 -23.23
N ALA A 325 -19.32 3.87 -22.54
CA ALA A 325 -18.69 5.04 -23.14
C ALA A 325 -17.61 4.64 -24.15
N VAL A 326 -16.79 3.64 -23.83
CA VAL A 326 -15.77 3.10 -24.75
C VAL A 326 -16.42 2.46 -25.96
N LEU A 327 -17.45 1.64 -25.76
CA LEU A 327 -18.18 1.02 -26.87
C LEU A 327 -18.81 2.08 -27.77
N SER A 328 -19.42 3.11 -27.17
CA SER A 328 -20.01 4.23 -27.90
C SER A 328 -18.95 5.01 -28.68
N ALA A 329 -17.79 5.27 -28.07
CA ALA A 329 -16.67 5.93 -28.74
C ALA A 329 -16.13 5.10 -29.92
N LEU A 330 -16.05 3.77 -29.77
CA LEU A 330 -15.64 2.88 -30.86
C LEU A 330 -16.66 2.85 -32.00
N VAL A 331 -17.95 2.82 -31.69
CA VAL A 331 -19.02 2.91 -32.69
C VAL A 331 -18.95 4.25 -33.43
N LEU A 332 -18.79 5.36 -32.71
CA LEU A 332 -18.64 6.69 -33.33
C LEU A 332 -17.36 6.77 -34.18
N ALA A 333 -16.24 6.21 -33.71
CA ALA A 333 -14.99 6.21 -34.46
C ALA A 333 -15.07 5.34 -35.73
N TYR A 334 -15.85 4.26 -35.71
CA TYR A 334 -16.08 3.43 -36.88
C TYR A 334 -17.02 4.11 -37.88
N GLU A 335 -18.15 4.64 -37.41
CA GLU A 335 -19.16 5.27 -38.25
C GLU A 335 -18.63 6.57 -38.88
N TYR A 336 -17.95 7.41 -38.10
CA TYR A 336 -17.46 8.73 -38.51
C TYR A 336 -15.95 8.76 -38.81
N PHE A 337 -15.38 7.61 -39.19
CA PHE A 337 -13.93 7.47 -39.34
C PHE A 337 -13.35 8.51 -40.31
N TRP A 338 -13.99 8.72 -41.46
CA TRP A 338 -13.52 9.61 -42.50
C TRP A 338 -13.67 11.08 -42.11
N GLU A 339 -14.76 11.45 -41.46
CA GLU A 339 -15.01 12.80 -40.95
C GLU A 339 -13.98 13.19 -39.88
N ILE A 340 -13.58 12.25 -39.03
CA ILE A 340 -12.51 12.44 -38.06
C ILE A 340 -11.17 12.68 -38.76
N VAL A 341 -10.85 11.90 -39.80
CA VAL A 341 -9.61 12.06 -40.59
C VAL A 341 -9.59 13.41 -41.31
N GLU A 342 -10.68 13.79 -41.97
CA GLU A 342 -10.80 15.08 -42.66
C GLU A 342 -10.63 16.26 -41.70
N THR A 343 -11.31 16.20 -40.54
CA THR A 343 -11.18 17.21 -39.49
C THR A 343 -9.75 17.28 -38.96
N GLY A 344 -9.10 16.12 -38.77
CA GLY A 344 -7.71 16.05 -38.32
C GLY A 344 -6.74 16.69 -39.31
N VAL A 345 -6.88 16.41 -40.60
CA VAL A 345 -6.07 17.02 -41.67
C VAL A 345 -6.31 18.52 -41.74
N LEU A 346 -7.56 18.97 -41.61
CA LEU A 346 -7.91 20.39 -41.59
C LEU A 346 -7.23 21.12 -40.41
N VAL A 347 -7.32 20.56 -39.19
CA VAL A 347 -6.69 21.14 -38.00
C VAL A 347 -5.17 21.19 -38.16
N MET A 348 -4.55 20.13 -38.69
CA MET A 348 -3.11 20.12 -38.95
C MET A 348 -2.71 21.19 -39.98
N GLY A 349 -3.50 21.34 -41.05
CA GLY A 349 -3.30 22.37 -42.06
C GLY A 349 -3.39 23.78 -41.49
N ILE A 350 -4.39 24.04 -40.63
CA ILE A 350 -4.55 25.32 -39.92
C ILE A 350 -3.36 25.56 -38.97
N TYR A 351 -2.92 24.54 -38.25
CA TYR A 351 -1.78 24.64 -37.34
C TYR A 351 -0.49 25.01 -38.08
N ILE A 352 -0.19 24.34 -39.20
CA ILE A 352 0.99 24.64 -40.03
C ILE A 352 0.89 26.06 -40.60
N LEU A 353 -0.29 26.47 -41.07
CA LEU A 353 -0.51 27.84 -41.52
C LEU A 353 -0.24 28.86 -40.41
N TRP A 354 -0.77 28.62 -39.20
CA TRP A 354 -0.56 29.48 -38.05
C TRP A 354 0.92 29.57 -37.66
N GLU A 355 1.65 28.45 -37.67
CA GLU A 355 3.08 28.41 -37.40
C GLU A 355 3.88 29.20 -38.44
N ASN A 356 3.59 29.01 -39.72
CA ASN A 356 4.22 29.75 -40.82
C ASN A 356 3.93 31.27 -40.74
N LEU A 357 2.69 31.66 -40.44
CA LEU A 357 2.31 33.06 -40.23
C LEU A 357 3.03 33.67 -39.03
N ARG A 358 3.19 32.91 -37.94
CA ARG A 358 3.93 33.33 -36.76
C ARG A 358 5.42 33.53 -37.04
N GLU A 359 6.03 32.69 -37.88
CA GLU A 359 7.42 32.86 -38.31
C GLU A 359 7.60 34.08 -39.19
N LEU A 360 6.66 34.36 -40.09
CA LEU A 360 6.69 35.56 -40.95
C LEU A 360 6.59 36.87 -40.16
N VAL A 361 5.87 36.89 -39.04
CA VAL A 361 5.74 38.07 -38.16
C VAL A 361 6.96 38.28 -37.25
N ARG A 362 7.82 37.24 -37.08
CA ARG A 362 9.04 37.31 -36.26
C ARG A 362 10.31 37.62 -37.05
N ARG A 363 10.25 37.66 -38.38
CA ARG A 363 11.27 38.27 -39.24
C ARG A 363 10.95 39.74 -39.46
#